data_AF-A0A6M3LKM0-F1
#
_entry.id   AF-A0A6M3LKM0-F1
#
_cell.length_a   1.000
_cell.length_b   1.000
_cell.length_c   1.000
_cell.angle_alpha   90.00
_cell.angle_beta   90.00
_cell.angle_gamma   90.00
#
_symmetry.space_group_name_H-M   'P 1'
#
loop_
_entity.id
_entity.type
_entity.pdbx_description
1 polymer ?
#
loop_
_entity_poly.entity_id
_entity_poly.type
_entity_poly.pdbx_seq_one_letter_code
_entity_poly.pdbx_strand_id
1 'polypeptide(L)'
;MDLKDIASAVKKFAPLLGTVIGGPIGGAAGGVLAGVASLFDKSPDDPEGIVEAIRTDPEAALKLRQFELEQKTELQRLAIQSDRMYLEDKQSARQREIEVTKATGSRDINLYILAYSFVAGFFISTIVISFLIFAGNIPSEVPQYAVFLLGSLFGTLSAGVTSVIQYFFGSSKGSSDKMKLFSNNMNNPHI
;
A
#
# COMPACT_ATOMS: atom_id res chain seq x y z
N MET A 1 -10.74 17.96 10.82
CA MET A 1 -9.47 17.26 10.46
C MET A 1 -9.63 15.77 10.72
N ASP A 2 -8.90 14.93 9.99
CA ASP A 2 -9.08 13.47 10.01
C ASP A 2 -7.90 12.78 10.74
N LEU A 3 -8.03 11.51 11.14
CA LEU A 3 -6.98 10.74 11.83
C LEU A 3 -5.60 10.79 11.11
N LYS A 4 -5.63 10.96 9.79
CA LYS A 4 -4.45 11.12 8.92
C LYS A 4 -3.66 12.39 9.20
N ASP A 5 -4.31 13.46 9.65
CA ASP A 5 -3.67 14.73 9.98
C ASP A 5 -2.86 14.59 11.28
N ILE A 6 -3.41 13.89 12.28
CA ILE A 6 -2.69 13.51 13.51
C ILE A 6 -1.49 12.65 13.15
N ALA A 7 -1.70 11.60 12.35
CA ALA A 7 -0.62 10.71 11.92
C ALA A 7 0.51 11.49 11.21
N SER A 8 0.16 12.43 10.34
CA SER A 8 1.12 13.26 9.61
C SER A 8 1.88 14.22 10.52
N ALA A 9 1.22 14.81 11.52
CA ALA A 9 1.85 15.67 12.53
C ALA A 9 2.82 14.88 13.41
N VAL A 10 2.39 13.72 13.90
CA VAL A 10 3.20 12.84 14.75
C VAL A 10 4.38 12.26 13.97
N LYS A 11 4.19 11.82 12.73
CA LYS A 11 5.23 11.18 11.89
C LYS A 11 6.46 12.04 11.68
N LYS A 12 6.32 13.37 11.68
CA LYS A 12 7.45 14.31 11.56
C LYS A 12 8.44 14.17 12.71
N PHE A 13 7.93 13.87 13.90
CA PHE A 13 8.74 13.79 15.12
C PHE A 13 8.98 12.34 15.53
N ALA A 14 7.98 11.47 15.43
CA ALA A 14 7.98 10.06 15.80
C ALA A 14 7.41 9.18 14.66
N PRO A 15 8.27 8.66 13.77
CA PRO A 15 7.85 7.93 12.57
C PRO A 15 7.07 6.63 12.82
N LEU A 16 7.41 5.85 13.85
CA LEU A 16 6.73 4.59 14.19
C LEU A 16 5.33 4.87 14.72
N LEU A 17 5.18 5.85 15.61
CA LEU A 17 3.86 6.28 16.10
C LEU A 17 2.96 6.72 14.94
N GLY A 18 3.48 7.58 14.05
CA GLY A 18 2.74 8.04 12.89
C GLY A 18 2.38 6.91 11.91
N THR A 19 3.22 5.86 11.82
CA THR A 19 2.95 4.68 10.98
C THR A 19 1.86 3.80 11.56
N VAL A 20 1.83 3.61 12.89
CA VAL A 20 0.78 2.83 13.56
C VAL A 20 -0.55 3.58 13.54
N ILE A 21 -0.55 4.91 13.73
CA ILE A 21 -1.77 5.73 13.72
C ILE A 21 -2.32 5.91 12.29
N GLY A 22 -1.45 6.17 11.31
CA GLY A 22 -1.82 6.45 9.91
C GLY A 22 -1.75 5.25 8.97
N GLY A 23 -1.49 4.05 9.50
CA GLY A 23 -1.32 2.83 8.73
C GLY A 23 -2.60 2.38 8.03
N PRO A 24 -2.50 1.56 6.97
CA PRO A 24 -3.65 1.09 6.19
C PRO A 24 -4.63 0.24 7.00
N ILE A 25 -4.19 -0.34 8.11
CA ILE A 25 -5.03 -1.03 9.08
C ILE A 25 -5.11 -0.17 10.35
N GLY A 26 -6.01 0.82 10.33
CA GLY A 26 -6.24 1.74 11.45
C GLY A 26 -6.74 1.07 12.74
N GLY A 27 -6.99 -0.25 12.75
CA GLY A 27 -7.45 -0.98 13.92
C GLY A 27 -6.44 -1.08 15.07
N ALA A 28 -5.13 -0.97 14.78
CA ALA A 28 -4.08 -0.94 15.80
C ALA A 28 -3.85 0.47 16.40
N ALA A 29 -4.51 1.50 15.86
CA ALA A 29 -4.25 2.90 16.18
C ALA A 29 -4.89 3.37 17.49
N GLY A 30 -5.96 2.73 17.98
CA GLY A 30 -6.76 3.25 19.09
C GLY A 30 -5.97 3.46 20.40
N GLY A 31 -5.18 2.46 20.80
CA GLY A 31 -4.36 2.55 22.02
C GLY A 31 -3.19 3.54 21.89
N VAL A 32 -2.58 3.59 20.72
CA VAL A 32 -1.46 4.52 20.44
C VAL A 32 -1.95 5.96 20.32
N LEU A 33 -3.11 6.18 19.70
CA LEU A 33 -3.77 7.47 19.61
C LEU A 33 -4.17 7.98 20.99
N ALA A 34 -4.75 7.12 21.84
CA ALA A 34 -5.07 7.48 23.22
C ALA A 34 -3.82 7.86 24.03
N GLY A 35 -2.71 7.13 23.84
CA GLY A 35 -1.42 7.46 24.46
C GLY A 35 -0.90 8.81 24.00
N VAL A 36 -0.93 9.09 22.69
CA VAL A 36 -0.55 10.40 22.14
C VAL A 36 -1.46 11.52 22.65
N ALA A 37 -2.77 11.31 22.66
CA ALA A 37 -3.73 12.30 23.16
C ALA A 37 -3.48 12.63 24.65
N SER A 38 -3.14 11.62 25.45
CA SER A 38 -2.81 11.78 26.87
C SER A 38 -1.54 12.59 27.11
N LEU A 39 -0.56 12.57 26.20
CA LEU A 39 0.67 13.40 26.33
C LEU A 39 0.38 14.90 26.24
N PHE A 40 -0.77 15.28 25.66
CA PHE A 40 -1.17 16.66 25.43
C PHE A 40 -2.45 17.03 26.19
N ASP A 41 -2.89 16.20 27.14
CA ASP A 41 -4.13 16.38 27.91
C ASP A 41 -5.37 16.56 27.00
N LYS A 42 -5.41 15.81 25.89
CA LYS A 42 -6.51 15.81 24.91
C LYS A 42 -7.26 14.49 24.91
N SER A 43 -8.50 14.55 24.41
CA SER A 43 -9.30 13.35 24.15
C SER A 43 -8.86 12.72 22.82
N PRO A 44 -8.76 11.38 22.71
CA PRO A 44 -8.54 10.69 21.44
C PRO A 44 -9.64 10.97 20.40
N ASP A 45 -10.82 11.40 20.83
CA ASP A 45 -11.96 11.77 19.98
C ASP A 45 -11.90 13.25 19.50
N ASP A 46 -10.85 13.99 19.85
CA ASP A 46 -10.62 15.38 19.43
C ASP A 46 -9.35 15.50 18.55
N PRO A 47 -9.41 15.11 17.25
CA PRO A 47 -8.28 15.20 16.33
C PRO A 47 -7.70 16.61 16.18
N GLU A 48 -8.56 17.61 16.23
CA GLU A 48 -8.19 19.01 16.01
C GLU A 48 -7.43 19.55 17.22
N GLY A 49 -7.91 19.26 18.43
CA GLY A 49 -7.22 19.61 19.67
C GLY A 49 -5.86 18.93 19.81
N ILE A 50 -5.71 17.68 19.35
CA ILE A 50 -4.42 16.96 19.37
C ILE A 50 -3.43 17.60 18.39
N VAL A 51 -3.84 17.84 17.14
CA VAL A 51 -2.95 18.44 16.12
C VAL A 51 -2.50 19.82 16.53
N GLU A 52 -3.41 20.63 17.08
CA GLU A 52 -3.08 21.97 17.54
C GLU A 52 -2.11 21.91 18.71
N ALA A 53 -2.36 21.06 19.71
CA ALA A 53 -1.46 20.90 20.86
C ALA A 53 -0.04 20.49 20.43
N ILE A 54 0.09 19.57 19.46
CA ILE A 54 1.38 19.16 18.90
C ILE A 54 2.10 20.33 18.19
N ARG A 55 1.35 21.24 17.56
CA ARG A 55 1.93 22.39 16.84
C ARG A 55 2.33 23.53 17.77
N THR A 56 1.55 23.75 18.82
CA THR A 56 1.77 24.84 19.76
C THR A 56 2.76 24.50 20.87
N ASP A 57 2.93 23.21 21.19
CA ASP A 57 3.84 22.77 22.24
C ASP A 57 5.30 22.66 21.70
N PRO A 58 6.23 23.50 22.18
CA PRO A 58 7.64 23.43 21.76
C PRO A 58 8.35 22.14 22.21
N GLU A 59 7.82 21.44 23.23
CA GLU A 59 8.35 20.16 23.70
C GLU A 59 7.67 18.95 23.03
N ALA A 60 6.69 19.17 22.14
CA ALA A 60 5.97 18.09 21.46
C ALA A 60 6.91 17.08 20.80
N ALA A 61 7.98 17.56 20.16
CA ALA A 61 8.97 16.71 19.50
C ALA A 61 9.68 15.76 20.49
N LEU A 62 10.04 16.26 21.67
CA LEU A 62 10.70 15.49 22.73
C LEU A 62 9.74 14.48 23.35
N LYS A 63 8.53 14.91 23.74
CA LYS A 63 7.50 14.04 24.33
C LYS A 63 7.13 12.89 23.40
N LEU A 64 6.86 13.18 22.13
CA LEU A 64 6.53 12.18 21.12
C LEU A 64 7.68 11.21 20.87
N ARG A 65 8.93 11.69 20.82
CA ARG A 65 10.09 10.82 20.65
C ARG A 65 10.36 9.94 21.86
N GLN A 66 10.21 10.48 23.06
CA GLN A 66 10.40 9.71 24.28
C GLN A 66 9.33 8.61 24.40
N PHE A 67 8.08 8.94 24.13
CA PHE A 67 7.00 7.96 24.08
C PHE A 67 7.22 6.88 23.01
N GLU A 68 7.71 7.26 21.83
CA GLU A 68 8.09 6.29 20.79
C GLU A 68 9.21 5.37 21.23
N LEU A 69 10.23 5.88 21.92
CA LEU A 69 11.35 5.10 22.41
C LEU A 69 10.93 4.13 23.52
N GLU A 70 10.07 4.58 24.44
CA GLU A 70 9.51 3.75 25.51
C GLU A 70 8.65 2.62 24.97
N GLN A 71 7.85 2.90 23.93
CA GLN A 71 6.92 1.93 23.33
C GLN A 71 7.50 1.25 22.08
N LYS A 72 8.78 1.43 21.76
CA LYS A 72 9.37 1.06 20.47
C LYS A 72 9.10 -0.39 20.08
N THR A 73 9.31 -1.33 21.01
CA THR A 73 9.11 -2.76 20.76
C THR A 73 7.64 -3.07 20.46
N GLU A 74 6.72 -2.48 21.21
CA GLU A 74 5.29 -2.68 21.02
C GLU A 74 4.80 -2.03 19.72
N LEU A 75 5.26 -0.82 19.41
CA LEU A 75 4.97 -0.14 18.15
C LEU A 75 5.48 -0.91 16.94
N GLN A 76 6.67 -1.50 17.02
CA GLN A 76 7.19 -2.38 15.97
C GLN A 76 6.34 -3.64 15.82
N ARG A 77 5.90 -4.24 16.92
CA ARG A 77 5.01 -5.40 16.91
C ARG A 77 3.67 -5.06 16.25
N LEU A 78 3.05 -3.94 16.62
CA LEU A 78 1.80 -3.45 16.06
C LEU A 78 1.95 -3.13 14.57
N ALA A 79 3.04 -2.49 14.16
CA ALA A 79 3.33 -2.21 12.75
C ALA A 79 3.42 -3.52 11.94
N ILE A 80 4.22 -4.48 12.41
CA ILE A 80 4.36 -5.80 11.77
C ILE A 80 3.04 -6.55 11.72
N GLN A 81 2.24 -6.50 12.79
CA GLN A 81 0.92 -7.13 12.83
C GLN A 81 -0.03 -6.49 11.83
N SER A 82 -0.02 -5.15 11.70
CA SER A 82 -0.82 -4.42 10.72
C SER A 82 -0.42 -4.80 9.29
N ASP A 83 0.88 -4.89 9.01
CA ASP A 83 1.39 -5.31 7.71
C ASP A 83 1.04 -6.77 7.43
N ARG A 84 1.13 -7.64 8.43
CA ARG A 84 0.75 -9.05 8.31
C ARG A 84 -0.74 -9.19 8.02
N MET A 85 -1.61 -8.48 8.74
CA MET A 85 -3.05 -8.48 8.48
C MET A 85 -3.38 -7.94 7.09
N TYR A 86 -2.68 -6.90 6.63
CA TYR A 86 -2.86 -6.34 5.29
C TYR A 86 -2.44 -7.34 4.21
N LEU A 87 -1.31 -8.00 4.42
CA LEU A 87 -0.82 -9.05 3.54
C LEU A 87 -1.72 -10.28 3.58
N GLU A 88 -2.26 -10.67 4.73
CA GLU A 88 -3.21 -11.78 4.89
C GLU A 88 -4.55 -11.48 4.23
N ASP A 89 -5.08 -10.25 4.31
CA ASP A 89 -6.29 -9.85 3.59
C ASP A 89 -6.07 -9.89 2.07
N LYS A 90 -4.92 -9.36 1.60
CA LYS A 90 -4.50 -9.46 0.19
C LYS A 90 -4.28 -10.90 -0.26
N GLN A 91 -3.75 -11.75 0.61
CA GLN A 91 -3.55 -13.17 0.34
C GLN A 91 -4.87 -13.94 0.36
N SER A 92 -5.78 -13.67 1.30
CA SER A 92 -7.09 -14.29 1.41
C SER A 92 -7.98 -13.92 0.22
N ALA A 93 -7.94 -12.68 -0.25
CA ALA A 93 -8.61 -12.28 -1.48
C ALA A 93 -8.14 -13.11 -2.68
N ARG A 94 -6.82 -13.36 -2.77
CA ARG A 94 -6.23 -14.24 -3.80
C ARG A 94 -6.53 -15.71 -3.56
N GLN A 95 -6.56 -16.17 -2.32
CA GLN A 95 -6.84 -17.55 -1.95
C GLN A 95 -8.29 -17.91 -2.23
N ARG A 96 -9.23 -17.00 -2.00
CA ARG A 96 -10.66 -17.18 -2.29
C ARG A 96 -10.89 -17.26 -3.80
N GLU A 97 -10.18 -16.46 -4.59
CA GLU A 97 -10.16 -16.57 -6.05
C GLU A 97 -9.62 -17.96 -6.46
N ILE A 98 -8.49 -18.39 -5.90
CA ILE A 98 -7.88 -19.71 -6.17
C ILE A 98 -8.74 -20.89 -5.69
N GLU A 99 -9.46 -20.78 -4.58
CA GLU A 99 -10.32 -21.82 -4.00
C GLU A 99 -11.63 -21.98 -4.77
N VAL A 100 -12.22 -20.87 -5.25
CA VAL A 100 -13.35 -20.90 -6.20
C VAL A 100 -12.92 -21.56 -7.52
N THR A 101 -11.71 -21.24 -8.00
CA THR A 101 -11.12 -21.88 -9.20
C THR A 101 -10.81 -23.37 -8.98
N LYS A 102 -10.32 -23.76 -7.80
CA LYS A 102 -10.06 -25.17 -7.44
C LYS A 102 -11.33 -26.01 -7.35
N ALA A 103 -12.45 -25.44 -6.90
CA ALA A 103 -13.73 -26.14 -6.81
C ALA A 103 -14.37 -26.43 -8.17
N THR A 104 -14.03 -25.65 -9.21
CA THR A 104 -14.59 -25.77 -10.58
C THR A 104 -13.66 -26.47 -11.57
N GLY A 105 -12.42 -26.80 -11.19
CA GLY A 105 -11.53 -27.69 -11.95
C GLY A 105 -10.91 -27.11 -13.22
N SER A 106 -11.09 -25.82 -13.50
CA SER A 106 -10.48 -25.15 -14.65
C SER A 106 -9.35 -24.25 -14.17
N ARG A 107 -8.11 -24.59 -14.50
CA ARG A 107 -6.95 -23.70 -14.33
C ARG A 107 -7.32 -22.34 -14.93
N ASP A 108 -7.06 -21.24 -14.22
CA ASP A 108 -7.41 -19.85 -14.62
C ASP A 108 -6.67 -19.39 -15.89
N ILE A 109 -6.85 -20.09 -17.00
CA ILE A 109 -6.43 -19.72 -18.33
C ILE A 109 -7.04 -18.36 -18.68
N ASN A 110 -8.25 -18.08 -18.19
CA ASN A 110 -8.91 -16.78 -18.31
C ASN A 110 -8.08 -15.64 -17.73
N LEU A 111 -7.35 -15.85 -16.63
CA LEU A 111 -6.51 -14.82 -16.02
C LEU A 111 -5.23 -14.57 -16.83
N TYR A 112 -4.65 -15.63 -17.42
CA TYR A 112 -3.55 -15.49 -18.37
C TYR A 112 -4.00 -14.82 -19.68
N ILE A 113 -5.18 -15.19 -20.21
CA ILE A 113 -5.77 -14.55 -21.40
C ILE A 113 -6.05 -13.08 -21.11
N LEU A 114 -6.58 -12.75 -19.92
CA LEU A 114 -6.82 -11.36 -19.53
C LEU A 114 -5.51 -10.57 -19.42
N ALA A 115 -4.49 -11.15 -18.79
CA ALA A 115 -3.17 -10.53 -18.69
C ALA A 115 -2.52 -10.32 -20.07
N TYR A 116 -2.53 -11.35 -20.93
CA TYR A 116 -2.00 -11.25 -22.28
C TYR A 116 -2.79 -10.25 -23.13
N SER A 117 -4.13 -10.22 -23.03
CA SER A 117 -4.95 -9.25 -23.77
C SER A 117 -4.69 -7.80 -23.33
N PHE A 118 -4.46 -7.57 -22.03
CA PHE A 118 -4.15 -6.24 -21.51
C PHE A 118 -2.77 -5.75 -21.96
N VAL A 119 -1.75 -6.62 -21.88
CA VAL A 119 -0.38 -6.31 -22.34
C VAL A 119 -0.36 -6.14 -23.86
N ALA A 120 -0.98 -7.06 -24.62
CA ALA A 120 -1.05 -6.97 -26.07
C ALA A 120 -1.82 -5.71 -26.53
N GLY A 121 -2.95 -5.38 -25.90
CA GLY A 121 -3.71 -4.17 -26.19
C GLY A 121 -2.91 -2.88 -25.95
N PHE A 122 -2.09 -2.84 -24.91
CA PHE A 122 -1.19 -1.71 -24.65
C PHE A 122 -0.14 -1.55 -25.77
N PHE A 123 0.56 -2.62 -26.15
CA PHE A 123 1.56 -2.55 -27.21
C PHE A 123 0.94 -2.29 -28.60
N ILE A 124 -0.22 -2.90 -28.90
CA ILE A 124 -0.96 -2.66 -30.15
C ILE A 124 -1.40 -1.21 -30.24
N SER A 125 -2.00 -0.64 -29.18
CA SER A 125 -2.43 0.76 -29.20
C SER A 125 -1.24 1.72 -29.35
N THR A 126 -0.11 1.42 -28.73
CA THR A 126 1.14 2.17 -28.90
C THR A 126 1.64 2.13 -30.34
N ILE A 127 1.63 0.95 -30.98
CA ILE A 127 2.04 0.77 -32.37
C ILE A 127 1.08 1.51 -33.31
N VAL A 128 -0.23 1.42 -33.11
CA VAL A 128 -1.24 2.10 -33.93
C VAL A 128 -1.09 3.61 -33.83
N ILE A 129 -0.97 4.17 -32.63
CA ILE A 129 -0.77 5.61 -32.44
C ILE A 129 0.54 6.07 -33.09
N SER A 130 1.62 5.31 -32.90
CA SER A 130 2.91 5.62 -33.53
C SER A 130 2.80 5.61 -35.04
N PHE A 131 2.12 4.61 -35.62
CA PHE A 131 1.88 4.52 -37.05
C PHE A 131 1.07 5.71 -37.58
N LEU A 132 0.00 6.12 -36.89
CA LEU A 132 -0.80 7.29 -37.27
C LEU A 132 0.02 8.59 -37.25
N ILE A 133 0.93 8.75 -36.30
CA ILE A 133 1.87 9.87 -36.22
C ILE A 133 2.82 9.86 -37.42
N PHE A 134 3.49 8.73 -37.68
CA PHE A 134 4.45 8.61 -38.79
C PHE A 134 3.80 8.71 -40.17
N ALA A 135 2.54 8.29 -40.30
CA ALA A 135 1.76 8.41 -41.53
C ALA A 135 1.20 9.83 -41.77
N GLY A 136 1.45 10.78 -40.87
CA GLY A 136 0.99 12.16 -41.01
C GLY A 136 -0.52 12.34 -40.85
N ASN A 137 -1.22 11.34 -40.29
CA ASN A 137 -2.68 11.36 -40.10
C ASN A 137 -3.12 12.04 -38.80
N ILE A 138 -2.18 12.64 -38.05
CA ILE A 138 -2.49 13.42 -36.85
C ILE A 138 -2.53 14.90 -37.21
N PRO A 139 -3.58 15.65 -36.80
CA PRO A 139 -3.63 17.10 -36.99
C PRO A 139 -2.38 17.79 -36.45
N SER A 140 -1.85 18.76 -37.20
CA SER A 140 -0.66 19.54 -36.83
C SER A 140 -0.80 20.24 -35.47
N GLU A 141 -2.05 20.54 -35.10
CA GLU A 141 -2.44 21.12 -33.82
C GLU A 141 -3.34 20.14 -33.08
N VAL A 142 -2.76 19.44 -32.10
CA VAL A 142 -3.53 18.62 -31.16
C VAL A 142 -3.90 19.52 -29.97
N PRO A 143 -5.19 19.68 -29.64
CA PRO A 143 -5.59 20.51 -28.50
C PRO A 143 -4.94 20.05 -27.20
N GLN A 144 -4.54 20.99 -26.34
CA GLN A 144 -3.82 20.67 -25.10
C GLN A 144 -4.61 19.74 -24.17
N TYR A 145 -5.94 19.85 -24.15
CA TYR A 145 -6.79 18.92 -23.38
C TYR A 145 -6.70 17.47 -23.92
N ALA A 146 -6.54 17.28 -25.23
CA ALA A 146 -6.42 15.96 -25.83
C ALA A 146 -5.05 15.34 -25.49
N VAL A 147 -3.98 16.14 -25.49
CA VAL A 147 -2.65 15.71 -25.03
C VAL A 147 -2.69 15.29 -23.56
N PHE A 148 -3.36 16.07 -22.70
CA PHE A 148 -3.52 15.74 -21.28
C PHE A 148 -4.31 14.44 -21.07
N LEU A 149 -5.44 14.28 -21.76
CA LEU A 149 -6.26 13.06 -21.69
C LEU A 149 -5.48 11.82 -22.17
N LEU A 150 -4.75 11.95 -23.29
CA LEU A 150 -3.90 10.87 -23.80
C LEU A 150 -2.79 10.53 -22.82
N GLY A 151 -2.10 11.52 -22.23
CA GLY A 151 -1.07 11.30 -21.22
C GLY A 151 -1.60 10.63 -19.94
N SER A 152 -2.77 11.06 -19.45
CA SER A 152 -3.43 10.46 -18.29
C SER A 152 -3.88 9.02 -18.56
N LEU A 153 -4.44 8.75 -19.74
CA LEU A 153 -4.83 7.42 -20.19
C LEU A 153 -3.60 6.49 -20.28
N PHE A 154 -2.52 6.97 -20.89
CA PHE A 154 -1.27 6.20 -21.00
C PHE A 154 -0.63 5.93 -19.64
N GLY A 155 -0.65 6.91 -18.73
CA GLY A 155 -0.21 6.74 -17.35
C GLY A 155 -1.01 5.68 -16.60
N THR A 156 -2.34 5.68 -16.76
CA THR A 156 -3.24 4.68 -16.15
C THR A 156 -3.00 3.28 -16.72
N LEU A 157 -2.83 3.16 -18.03
CA LEU A 157 -2.49 1.91 -18.70
C LEU A 157 -1.13 1.36 -18.23
N SER A 158 -0.11 2.21 -18.13
CA SER A 158 1.21 1.84 -17.62
C SER A 158 1.16 1.35 -16.16
N ALA A 159 0.34 2.00 -15.32
CA ALA A 159 0.10 1.56 -13.94
C ALA A 159 -0.61 0.19 -13.89
N GLY A 160 -1.56 -0.06 -14.81
CA GLY A 160 -2.22 -1.34 -14.98
C GLY A 160 -1.24 -2.46 -15.36
N VAL A 161 -0.37 -2.23 -16.35
CA VAL A 161 0.68 -3.20 -16.74
C VAL A 161 1.62 -3.49 -15.57
N THR A 162 2.02 -2.45 -14.83
CA THR A 162 2.88 -2.62 -13.64
C THR A 162 2.18 -3.47 -12.57
N SER A 163 0.89 -3.28 -12.38
CA SER A 163 0.07 -4.06 -11.44
C SER A 163 -0.03 -5.53 -11.85
N VAL A 164 -0.18 -5.83 -13.16
CA VAL A 164 -0.15 -7.20 -13.70
C VAL A 164 1.22 -7.84 -13.46
N ILE A 165 2.32 -7.14 -13.75
CA ILE A 165 3.68 -7.66 -13.50
C ILE A 165 3.89 -7.93 -12.00
N GLN A 166 3.46 -7.02 -11.13
CA GLN A 166 3.54 -7.21 -9.68
C GLN A 166 2.71 -8.39 -9.19
N TYR A 167 1.53 -8.63 -9.77
CA TYR A 167 0.70 -9.78 -9.46
C TYR A 167 1.44 -11.10 -9.76
N PHE A 168 1.99 -11.23 -10.97
CA PHE A 168 2.66 -12.47 -11.41
C PHE A 168 4.06 -12.66 -10.81
N PHE A 169 4.89 -11.62 -10.72
CA PHE A 169 6.30 -11.73 -10.30
C PHE A 169 6.57 -11.30 -8.86
N GLY A 170 5.69 -10.49 -8.27
CA GLY A 170 5.82 -10.03 -6.88
C GLY A 170 5.43 -11.09 -5.85
N SER A 171 4.50 -11.99 -6.17
CA SER A 171 4.04 -13.03 -5.23
C SER A 171 4.98 -14.23 -5.11
N SER A 172 5.78 -14.52 -6.14
CA SER A 172 6.65 -15.71 -6.17
C SER A 172 7.81 -15.64 -5.19
N LYS A 173 8.48 -14.48 -5.04
CA LYS A 173 9.58 -14.33 -4.08
C LYS A 173 9.12 -14.49 -2.62
N GLY A 174 8.00 -13.87 -2.26
CA GLY A 174 7.46 -13.92 -0.89
C GLY A 174 6.95 -15.29 -0.45
N SER A 175 6.53 -16.15 -1.39
CA SER A 175 6.11 -17.53 -1.10
C SER A 175 7.31 -18.48 -0.97
N SER A 176 8.31 -18.37 -1.84
CA SER A 176 9.53 -19.19 -1.78
C SER A 176 10.34 -18.94 -0.50
N ASP A 177 10.45 -17.68 -0.06
CA ASP A 177 11.22 -17.35 1.15
C ASP A 177 10.49 -17.79 2.42
N LYS A 178 9.15 -17.66 2.48
CA LYS A 178 8.36 -18.21 3.59
C LYS A 178 8.50 -19.72 3.67
N MET A 179 8.41 -20.44 2.55
CA MET A 179 8.53 -21.90 2.55
C MET A 179 9.93 -22.40 2.94
N LYS A 180 10.99 -21.67 2.57
CA LYS A 180 12.36 -21.94 3.04
C LYS A 180 12.51 -21.73 4.55
N LEU A 181 11.93 -20.67 5.10
CA LEU A 181 11.95 -20.43 6.55
C LEU A 181 11.17 -21.50 7.32
N PHE A 182 10.00 -21.91 6.83
CA PHE A 182 9.24 -23.02 7.44
C PHE A 182 9.97 -24.37 7.34
N SER A 183 10.63 -24.66 6.20
CA SER A 183 11.42 -25.87 6.04
C SER A 183 12.69 -25.87 6.91
N ASN A 184 13.31 -24.70 7.13
CA ASN A 184 14.49 -24.60 7.97
C ASN A 184 14.15 -24.74 9.46
N ASN A 185 13.01 -24.20 9.91
CA ASN A 185 12.52 -24.39 11.27
C ASN A 185 12.06 -25.83 11.56
N MET A 186 11.55 -26.58 10.58
CA MET A 186 11.23 -28.00 10.77
C MET A 186 12.47 -28.90 10.79
N ASN A 187 13.60 -28.45 10.25
CA ASN A 187 14.86 -29.19 10.25
C ASN A 187 15.77 -28.86 11.45
N ASN A 188 15.39 -27.93 12.34
CA ASN A 188 16.15 -27.64 13.55
C ASN A 188 15.24 -27.52 14.79
N PRO A 189 14.80 -28.65 15.39
CA PRO A 189 13.88 -28.67 16.53
C PRO A 189 14.50 -28.23 17.88
N HIS A 190 15.63 -27.51 17.89
CA HIS A 190 16.29 -27.07 19.12
C HIS A 190 16.65 -25.58 19.10
N ILE A 191 15.66 -24.73 19.39
CA ILE A 191 15.79 -23.58 20.32
C ILE A 191 14.49 -23.52 21.13
#